data_AF-A0A2T0VIG9-F1
#
_entry.id   AF-A0A2T0VIG9-F1
#
_cell.length_a   1.000
_cell.length_b   1.000
_cell.length_c   1.000
_cell.angle_alpha   90.00
_cell.angle_beta   90.00
_cell.angle_gamma   90.00
#
_symmetry.space_group_name_H-M   'P 1'
#
loop_
_entity.id
_entity.type
_entity.pdbx_description
1 polymer ?
#
loop_
_entity_poly.entity_id
_entity_poly.type
_entity_poly.pdbx_seq_one_letter_code
_entity_poly.pdbx_strand_id
1 'polypeptide(L)' 'MNGIAFAASLVLFVGGIALFAYAFETPGFETAMFVAGIFAIVAAIAIPFHALKRT' A
#
# COMPACT_ATOMS: atom_id res chain seq x y z
N MET A 1 16.05 -7.92 -5.59
CA MET A 1 14.62 -7.94 -5.19
C MET A 1 13.91 -9.06 -5.94
N ASN A 2 13.37 -10.07 -5.25
CA ASN A 2 12.56 -11.11 -5.91
C ASN A 2 11.38 -10.45 -6.64
N GLY A 3 11.12 -10.84 -7.90
CA GLY A 3 10.04 -10.25 -8.72
C GLY A 3 8.66 -10.30 -8.06
N ILE A 4 8.42 -11.31 -7.20
CA ILE A 4 7.21 -11.44 -6.39
C ILE A 4 7.08 -10.30 -5.37
N ALA A 5 8.17 -9.95 -4.67
CA ALA A 5 8.17 -8.87 -3.68
C ALA A 5 7.95 -7.51 -4.36
N PHE A 6 8.50 -7.33 -5.56
CA PHE A 6 8.24 -6.14 -6.37
C PHE A 6 6.76 -6.05 -6.79
N ALA A 7 6.19 -7.13 -7.33
CA ALA A 7 4.78 -7.17 -7.72
C ALA A 7 3.84 -6.92 -6.53
N ALA A 8 4.10 -7.54 -5.38
CA ALA A 8 3.32 -7.31 -4.16
C ALA A 8 3.39 -5.84 -3.69
N SER A 9 4.58 -5.24 -3.75
CA SER A 9 4.77 -3.82 -3.38
C SER A 9 4.03 -2.89 -4.34
N LEU A 10 4.05 -3.20 -5.64
CA LEU A 10 3.34 -2.42 -6.66
C LEU A 10 1.82 -2.49 -6.44
N VAL A 11 1.28 -3.67 -6.16
CA VAL A 11 -0.16 -3.85 -5.88
C VAL A 11 -0.56 -3.09 -4.62
N LEU A 12 0.23 -3.16 -3.55
CA LEU A 12 -0.04 -2.40 -2.32
C LEU A 12 0.04 -0.89 -2.54
N PHE A 13 0.98 -0.43 -3.37
CA PHE A 13 1.11 0.99 -3.68
C PHE A 13 -0.11 1.50 -4.44
N VAL A 14 -0.47 0.84 -5.56
CA VAL A 14 -1.63 1.22 -6.37
C VAL A 14 -2.93 1.07 -5.56
N GLY A 15 -3.07 -0.01 -4.79
CA GLY A 15 -4.21 -0.21 -3.90
C GLY A 15 -4.33 0.85 -2.81
N GLY A 16 -3.21 1.30 -2.23
CA GLY A 16 -3.19 2.40 -1.27
C GLY A 16 -3.64 3.73 -1.87
N ILE A 17 -3.19 4.05 -3.08
CA ILE A 17 -3.65 5.24 -3.83
C ILE A 17 -5.14 5.15 -4.15
N ALA A 18 -5.63 3.98 -4.57
CA ALA A 18 -7.05 3.76 -4.83
C ALA A 18 -7.89 3.95 -3.56
N LEU A 19 -7.43 3.45 -2.40
CA LEU A 19 -8.11 3.65 -1.12
C LEU A 19 -8.23 5.13 -0.75
N PHE A 20 -7.21 5.95 -1.04
CA PHE A 20 -7.31 7.39 -0.82
C PHE A 20 -8.32 8.07 -1.75
N ALA A 21 -8.41 7.64 -3.01
CA ALA A 21 -9.40 8.16 -3.94
C ALA A 21 -10.82 7.83 -3.45
N TYR A 22 -11.08 6.59 -3.05
CA TYR A 22 -12.38 6.15 -2.57
C TYR A 22 -12.74 6.62 -1.15
N ALA A 23 -11.75 7.05 -0.35
CA ALA A 23 -12.00 7.50 1.01
C ALA A 23 -12.98 8.68 1.08
N PHE A 24 -13.02 9.55 0.07
CA PHE A 24 -13.96 10.68 0.03
C PHE A 24 -15.26 10.37 -0.72
N GLU A 25 -15.32 9.23 -1.42
CA GLU A 25 -16.53 8.78 -2.14
C GLU A 25 -17.36 7.76 -1.35
N THR A 26 -16.86 7.30 -0.19
CA THR A 26 -17.51 6.27 0.63
C THR A 26 -17.94 6.82 2.00
N PRO A 27 -19.13 7.45 2.10
CA PRO A 27 -19.62 8.02 3.34
C PRO A 27 -19.67 7.00 4.49
N GLY A 28 -19.18 7.39 5.66
CA GLY A 28 -19.13 6.57 6.87
C GLY A 28 -17.91 5.66 7.01
N PHE A 29 -17.09 5.50 5.96
CA PHE A 29 -15.85 4.72 5.99
C PHE A 29 -14.60 5.56 5.67
N GLU A 30 -14.73 6.87 5.58
CA GLU A 30 -13.70 7.79 5.07
C GLU A 30 -12.39 7.64 5.85
N THR A 31 -12.51 7.65 7.18
CA THR A 31 -11.34 7.55 8.07
C THR A 31 -10.70 6.17 7.97
N ALA A 32 -11.49 5.10 7.90
CA ALA A 32 -10.97 3.74 7.81
C ALA A 32 -10.23 3.51 6.49
N MET A 33 -10.80 3.96 5.36
CA MET A 33 -10.19 3.85 4.04
C MET A 33 -8.93 4.71 3.92
N PHE A 34 -8.96 5.93 4.44
CA PHE A 34 -7.79 6.81 4.45
C PHE A 34 -6.64 6.20 5.27
N VAL A 35 -6.93 5.73 6.49
CA VAL A 35 -5.92 5.09 7.35
C VAL A 35 -5.40 3.79 6.72
N ALA A 36 -6.26 2.98 6.12
CA ALA A 36 -5.85 1.77 5.40
C ALA A 36 -4.94 2.09 4.20
N GLY A 37 -5.23 3.17 3.47
CA GLY A 37 -4.38 3.69 2.40
C GLY A 37 -2.97 4.04 2.89
N ILE A 38 -2.86 4.71 4.05
CA ILE A 38 -1.57 5.03 4.67
C ILE A 38 -0.78 3.75 4.96
N PHE A 39 -1.40 2.78 5.63
CA PHE A 39 -0.74 1.52 5.95
C PHE A 39 -0.33 0.73 4.70
N ALA A 40 -1.15 0.75 3.65
CA ALA A 40 -0.83 0.10 2.38
C ALA A 40 0.40 0.73 1.71
N ILE A 41 0.51 2.06 1.69
CA ILE A 41 1.69 2.77 1.16
C ILE A 41 2.94 2.51 2.02
N VAL A 42 2.81 2.56 3.34
CA VAL A 42 3.92 2.26 4.26
C VAL A 42 4.42 0.84 4.04
N ALA A 43 3.52 -0.13 3.92
CA ALA A 43 3.87 -1.53 3.63
C ALA A 43 4.54 -1.68 2.25
N ALA A 44 4.00 -1.01 1.22
CA ALA A 44 4.57 -1.02 -0.14
C ALA A 44 6.03 -0.54 -0.16
N ILE A 45 6.37 0.44 0.69
CA ILE A 45 7.73 0.95 0.83
C ILE A 45 8.58 0.04 1.73
N ALA A 46 8.03 -0.51 2.81
CA ALA A 46 8.76 -1.33 3.77
C ALA A 46 9.21 -2.71 3.22
N ILE A 47 8.40 -3.32 2.34
CA ILE A 47 8.68 -4.63 1.72
C ILE A 47 10.00 -4.63 0.92
N PRO A 48 10.26 -3.69 -0.02
CA PRO A 48 11.52 -3.66 -0.74
C PRO A 48 12.71 -3.42 0.18
N PHE A 49 12.60 -2.59 1.24
CA PHE A 49 13.69 -2.39 2.20
C PHE A 49 14.09 -3.66 2.96
N HIS A 50 13.12 -4.47 3.37
CA HIS A 50 13.40 -5.76 4.02
C HIS A 50 13.91 -6.82 3.03
N ALA A 51 13.37 -6.83 1.82
CA ALA A 51 13.76 -7.78 0.78
C ALA A 51 15.15 -7.46 0.18
N LEU A 52 15.59 -6.19 0.20
CA LEU A 52 16.88 -5.76 -0.32
C LEU A 52 18.05 -6.12 0.61
N LYS A 53 17.79 -6.31 1.92
CA LYS A 53 18.81 -6.62 2.93
C LYS A 53 19.22 -8.10 2.98
N ARG A 54 18.54 -8.99 2.24
CA ARG A 54 18.74 -10.45 2.27
C ARG A 54 19.43 -11.04 1.01
N THR A 55 19.93 -10.20 0.13
CA THR A 55 20.81 -10.56 -1.01
C THR A 55 22.15 -9.88 -0.82
#